data_AF-A0A363TQ48-F1
#
_entry.id   AF-A0A363TQ48-F1
#
_cell.length_a   1.000
_cell.length_b   1.000
_cell.length_c   1.000
_cell.angle_alpha   90.00
_cell.angle_beta   90.00
_cell.angle_gamma   90.00
#
_symmetry.space_group_name_H-M   'P 1'
#
loop_
_entity.id
_entity.type
_entity.pdbx_description
1 polymer ?
#
loop_
_entity_poly.entity_id
_entity_poly.type
_entity_poly.pdbx_seq_one_letter_code
_entity_poly.pdbx_strand_id
1 'polypeptide(L)'
;GMFEHVGVGHYDGFFRKAAQLVADDGVFLLHSIGRSEGPGITNPWIAKYIFPGGYIPALSEVLPAVERAGFLVTDIEILRLHYAETLKHWRDRFLAHREDVERVYDRRFVRMWEFYLASSEMAFREQNLMVFQLQLTKRQGVVPVTRDYIAREEARLRGLEGGSRPPLRLAGE
;
A
#
# COMPACT_ATOMS: atom_id res chain seq x y z
N GLY A 1 -1.19 -1.76 2.69
CA GLY A 1 -1.53 -3.20 2.69
C GLY A 1 -1.67 -3.78 4.08
N MET A 2 -2.55 -3.20 4.89
CA MET A 2 -3.15 -3.66 6.17
C MET A 2 -3.71 -2.44 6.89
N PHE A 3 -2.95 -1.33 6.88
CA PHE A 3 -3.28 -0.10 7.59
C PHE A 3 -4.56 0.57 7.10
N GLU A 4 -4.93 0.38 5.83
CA GLU A 4 -6.22 0.79 5.24
C GLU A 4 -7.43 0.13 5.93
N HIS A 5 -7.21 -0.94 6.71
CA HIS A 5 -8.24 -1.65 7.46
C HIS A 5 -8.20 -1.36 8.96
N VAL A 6 -7.27 -0.52 9.44
CA VAL A 6 -7.18 -0.13 10.86
C VAL A 6 -8.28 0.84 11.23
N GLY A 7 -8.59 1.79 10.34
CA GLY A 7 -9.57 2.85 10.57
C GLY A 7 -9.04 4.00 11.44
N VAL A 8 -9.46 5.22 11.11
CA VAL A 8 -8.92 6.47 11.68
C VAL A 8 -8.96 6.53 13.22
N GLY A 9 -9.99 5.96 13.85
CA GLY A 9 -10.13 5.92 15.31
C GLY A 9 -9.10 5.06 16.03
N HIS A 10 -8.29 4.27 15.30
CA HIS A 10 -7.36 3.30 15.88
C HIS A 10 -5.89 3.60 15.58
N TYR A 11 -5.56 4.71 14.91
CA TYR A 11 -4.18 5.04 14.54
C TYR A 11 -3.26 5.21 15.75
N ASP A 12 -3.73 5.85 16.83
CA ASP A 12 -2.94 5.99 18.06
C ASP A 12 -2.66 4.64 18.73
N GLY A 13 -3.61 3.71 18.68
CA GLY A 13 -3.40 2.34 19.17
C GLY A 13 -2.37 1.60 18.31
N PHE A 14 -2.51 1.71 16.99
CA PHE A 14 -1.61 1.10 16.02
C PHE A 14 -0.17 1.56 16.19
N PHE A 15 0.10 2.88 16.15
CA PHE A 15 1.45 3.40 16.23
C PHE A 15 2.08 3.23 17.61
N ARG A 16 1.32 3.32 18.71
CA ARG A 16 1.84 2.96 20.04
C ARG A 16 2.26 1.50 20.10
N LYS A 17 1.49 0.59 19.52
CA LYS A 17 1.87 -0.83 19.48
C LYS A 17 3.10 -1.05 18.61
N ALA A 18 3.18 -0.42 17.45
CA ALA A 18 4.38 -0.46 16.61
C ALA A 18 5.62 0.03 17.38
N ALA A 19 5.50 1.16 18.10
CA ALA A 19 6.59 1.68 18.93
C ALA A 19 7.01 0.72 20.05
N GLN A 20 6.12 -0.11 20.60
CA GLN A 20 6.51 -1.13 21.58
C GLN A 20 7.28 -2.30 20.95
N LEU A 21 7.03 -2.61 19.68
CA LEU A 21 7.59 -3.78 19.01
C LEU A 21 8.92 -3.48 18.29
N VAL A 22 9.10 -2.25 17.81
CA VAL A 22 10.32 -1.82 17.12
C VAL A 22 11.44 -1.62 18.15
N ALA A 23 12.64 -2.14 17.88
CA ALA A 23 13.81 -1.91 18.73
C ALA A 23 14.20 -0.41 18.76
N ASP A 24 14.96 0.04 19.76
CA ASP A 24 15.33 1.46 19.91
C ASP A 24 16.28 1.98 18.82
N ASP A 25 16.93 1.07 18.09
CA ASP A 25 17.72 1.28 16.88
C ASP A 25 17.05 0.67 15.63
N GLY A 26 15.78 0.29 15.73
CA GLY A 26 15.01 -0.31 14.64
C GLY A 26 14.47 0.72 13.65
N VAL A 27 14.25 0.25 12.42
CA VAL A 27 13.55 0.98 11.36
C VAL A 27 12.20 0.32 11.12
N PHE A 28 11.14 1.12 11.07
CA PHE A 28 9.79 0.68 10.72
C PHE A 28 9.39 1.31 9.39
N LEU A 29 9.01 0.49 8.41
CA LEU A 29 8.48 0.95 7.13
C LEU A 29 6.97 0.64 7.06
N LEU A 30 6.15 1.68 7.05
CA LEU A 30 4.71 1.56 6.82
C LEU A 30 4.40 1.83 5.34
N HIS A 31 3.84 0.83 4.66
CA HIS A 31 3.37 0.93 3.28
C HIS A 31 1.83 0.86 3.21
N SER A 32 1.19 1.93 2.72
CA SER A 32 -0.26 2.02 2.66
C SER A 32 -0.72 2.82 1.45
N ILE A 33 -1.89 2.46 0.92
CA ILE A 33 -2.69 3.38 0.10
C ILE A 33 -3.06 4.57 0.98
N GLY A 34 -3.07 5.76 0.38
CA GLY A 34 -3.48 7.00 0.98
C GLY A 34 -4.10 7.95 -0.04
N ARG A 35 -4.56 9.10 0.46
CA ARG A 35 -5.14 10.19 -0.33
C ARG A 35 -4.30 11.46 -0.17
N SER A 36 -4.10 12.19 -1.27
CA SER A 36 -3.24 13.39 -1.30
C SER A 36 -3.95 14.70 -0.92
N GLU A 37 -5.28 14.70 -0.82
CA GLU A 37 -6.10 15.91 -0.62
C GLU A 37 -6.70 16.03 0.79
N GLY A 38 -6.11 15.35 1.78
CA GLY A 38 -6.64 15.32 3.14
C GLY A 38 -7.77 14.30 3.34
N PRO A 39 -8.41 14.27 4.52
CA PRO A 39 -9.43 13.27 4.88
C PRO A 39 -10.62 13.29 3.92
N GLY A 40 -11.31 12.15 3.80
CA GLY A 40 -12.57 12.10 3.07
C GLY A 40 -13.27 10.76 3.25
N ILE A 41 -14.30 10.50 2.46
CA ILE A 41 -15.13 9.30 2.65
C ILE A 41 -14.63 8.11 1.83
N THR A 42 -15.01 6.90 2.23
CA THR A 42 -14.83 5.69 1.42
C THR A 42 -15.94 5.64 0.37
N ASN A 43 -15.59 5.32 -0.88
CA ASN A 43 -16.56 5.17 -1.95
C ASN A 43 -17.63 4.10 -1.57
N PRO A 44 -18.93 4.41 -1.64
CA PRO A 44 -19.97 3.47 -1.19
C PRO A 44 -20.00 2.14 -1.95
N TRP A 45 -19.65 2.14 -3.24
CA TRP A 45 -19.58 0.92 -4.03
C TRP A 45 -18.40 0.04 -3.58
N ILE A 46 -17.23 0.64 -3.36
CA ILE A 46 -16.06 -0.08 -2.81
C ILE A 46 -16.37 -0.65 -1.42
N ALA A 47 -16.98 0.14 -0.54
CA ALA A 47 -17.36 -0.29 0.81
C ALA A 47 -18.38 -1.45 0.79
N LYS A 48 -19.28 -1.48 -0.19
CA LYS A 48 -20.30 -2.53 -0.31
C LYS A 48 -19.76 -3.83 -0.90
N TYR A 49 -18.92 -3.74 -1.93
CA TYR A 49 -18.60 -4.90 -2.78
C TYR A 49 -17.17 -5.42 -2.63
N ILE A 50 -16.20 -4.58 -2.23
CA ILE A 50 -14.78 -4.94 -2.27
C ILE A 50 -14.15 -4.92 -0.88
N PHE A 51 -14.23 -3.80 -0.17
CA PHE A 51 -13.59 -3.62 1.14
C PHE A 51 -14.56 -3.05 2.19
N PRO A 52 -15.47 -3.88 2.75
CA PRO A 52 -16.30 -3.48 3.87
C PRO A 52 -15.46 -3.02 5.05
N GLY A 53 -15.77 -1.83 5.59
CA GLY A 53 -15.03 -1.21 6.70
C GLY A 53 -13.67 -0.61 6.33
N GLY A 54 -13.23 -0.72 5.08
CA GLY A 54 -11.97 -0.12 4.62
C GLY A 54 -12.01 1.41 4.64
N TYR A 55 -10.89 2.02 5.00
CA TYR A 55 -10.69 3.47 5.02
C TYR A 55 -9.31 3.83 4.47
N ILE A 56 -9.28 4.68 3.44
CA ILE A 56 -8.01 5.16 2.87
C ILE A 56 -7.54 6.40 3.67
N PRO A 57 -6.41 6.34 4.40
CA PRO A 57 -5.89 7.45 5.20
C PRO A 57 -5.40 8.63 4.38
N ALA A 58 -5.53 9.84 4.92
CA ALA A 58 -4.69 10.97 4.51
C ALA A 58 -3.42 11.06 5.37
N LEU A 59 -2.31 11.53 4.80
CA LEU A 59 -1.08 11.77 5.59
C LEU A 59 -1.32 12.74 6.75
N SER A 60 -2.22 13.71 6.58
CA SER A 60 -2.63 14.64 7.65
C SER A 60 -3.33 13.97 8.84
N GLU A 61 -3.87 12.77 8.69
CA GLU A 61 -4.42 11.97 9.79
C GLU A 61 -3.38 11.05 10.41
N VAL A 62 -2.41 10.60 9.61
CA VAL A 62 -1.40 9.60 9.99
C VAL A 62 -0.26 10.23 10.76
N LEU A 63 0.31 11.33 10.25
CA LEU A 63 1.51 11.95 10.83
C LEU A 63 1.31 12.38 12.29
N PRO A 64 0.16 12.98 12.70
CA PRO A 64 -0.05 13.29 14.10
C PRO A 64 -0.02 12.06 15.03
N ALA A 65 -0.52 10.90 14.57
CA ALA A 65 -0.48 9.67 15.35
C ALA A 65 0.92 9.06 15.45
N VAL A 66 1.72 9.21 14.38
CA VAL A 66 3.15 8.86 14.36
C VAL A 66 3.92 9.68 15.40
N GLU A 67 3.73 11.00 15.39
CA GLU A 67 4.39 11.93 16.32
C GLU A 67 4.01 11.62 17.78
N ARG A 68 2.72 11.44 18.06
CA ARG A 68 2.24 11.07 19.41
C ARG A 68 2.78 9.74 19.91
N ALA A 69 3.11 8.80 19.02
CA ALA A 69 3.73 7.53 19.36
C ALA A 69 5.25 7.64 19.62
N GLY A 70 5.86 8.81 19.43
CA GLY A 70 7.28 9.04 19.66
C GLY A 70 8.18 8.59 18.51
N PHE A 71 7.62 8.31 17.32
CA PHE A 71 8.40 8.04 16.13
C PHE A 71 8.88 9.34 15.48
N LEU A 72 10.06 9.28 14.90
CA LEU A 72 10.62 10.27 13.99
C LEU A 72 10.37 9.81 12.55
N VAL A 73 9.80 10.69 11.74
CA VAL A 73 9.70 10.45 10.29
C VAL A 73 11.06 10.73 9.67
N THR A 74 11.63 9.72 9.02
CA THR A 74 12.95 9.79 8.37
C THR A 74 12.86 9.79 6.85
N ASP A 75 11.76 9.28 6.28
CA ASP A 75 11.46 9.40 4.86
C ASP A 75 9.97 9.25 4.56
N ILE A 76 9.52 9.89 3.48
CA ILE A 76 8.21 9.67 2.87
C ILE A 76 8.41 9.51 1.35
N GLU A 77 8.11 8.33 0.82
CA GLU A 77 8.11 8.07 -0.62
C GLU A 77 6.68 7.86 -1.12
N ILE A 78 6.35 8.46 -2.27
CA ILE A 78 5.03 8.37 -2.89
C ILE A 78 5.09 7.55 -4.18
N LEU A 79 4.51 6.35 -4.15
CA LEU A 79 4.43 5.41 -5.27
C LEU A 79 3.14 5.61 -6.08
N ARG A 80 2.97 6.82 -6.65
CA ARG A 80 1.71 7.25 -7.27
C ARG A 80 1.28 6.39 -8.47
N LEU A 81 2.03 6.46 -9.58
CA LEU A 81 1.68 5.73 -10.81
C LEU A 81 2.07 4.25 -10.78
N HIS A 82 2.96 3.86 -9.87
CA HIS A 82 3.35 2.46 -9.68
C HIS A 82 2.12 1.57 -9.40
N TYR A 83 1.18 2.06 -8.58
CA TYR A 83 -0.03 1.30 -8.27
C TYR A 83 -1.04 1.31 -9.42
N ALA A 84 -1.09 2.37 -10.22
CA ALA A 84 -1.89 2.39 -11.45
C ALA A 84 -1.40 1.32 -12.46
N GLU A 85 -0.09 1.22 -12.69
CA GLU A 85 0.47 0.16 -13.55
C GLU A 85 0.25 -1.23 -12.96
N THR A 86 0.33 -1.36 -11.64
CA THR A 86 0.01 -2.62 -10.94
C THR A 86 -1.44 -3.05 -11.21
N LEU A 87 -2.40 -2.15 -11.03
CA LEU A 87 -3.83 -2.41 -11.26
C LEU A 87 -4.14 -2.70 -12.72
N LYS A 88 -3.49 -2.00 -13.66
CA LYS A 88 -3.57 -2.29 -15.09
C LYS A 88 -3.10 -3.72 -15.39
N HIS A 89 -1.92 -4.09 -14.91
CA HIS A 89 -1.40 -5.45 -15.08
C HIS A 89 -2.28 -6.52 -14.43
N TRP A 90 -2.90 -6.22 -13.29
CA TRP A 90 -3.89 -7.11 -12.67
C TRP A 90 -5.12 -7.27 -13.56
N ARG A 91 -5.64 -6.17 -14.10
CA ARG A 91 -6.80 -6.20 -15.00
C ARG A 91 -6.50 -6.98 -16.27
N ASP A 92 -5.36 -6.72 -16.91
CA ASP A 92 -4.98 -7.38 -18.17
C ASP A 92 -4.85 -8.90 -17.96
N ARG A 93 -4.21 -9.33 -16.86
CA ARG A 93 -4.13 -10.76 -16.51
C ARG A 93 -5.49 -11.34 -16.16
N PHE A 94 -6.31 -10.62 -15.39
CA PHE A 94 -7.66 -11.07 -15.04
C PHE A 94 -8.52 -11.29 -16.29
N LEU A 95 -8.49 -10.36 -17.25
CA LEU A 95 -9.26 -10.46 -18.48
C LEU A 95 -8.74 -11.54 -19.43
N ALA A 96 -7.42 -11.79 -19.45
CA ALA A 96 -6.84 -12.90 -20.20
C ALA A 96 -7.35 -14.28 -19.71
N HIS A 97 -7.73 -14.38 -18.44
CA HIS A 97 -8.28 -15.60 -17.81
C HIS A 97 -9.78 -15.51 -17.50
N ARG A 98 -10.51 -14.57 -18.13
CA ARG A 98 -11.92 -14.28 -17.80
C ARG A 98 -12.82 -15.51 -17.85
N GLU A 99 -12.59 -16.42 -18.81
CA GLU A 99 -13.43 -17.60 -19.01
C GLU A 99 -13.23 -18.61 -17.88
N ASP A 100 -11.98 -18.77 -17.42
CA ASP A 100 -11.67 -19.65 -16.29
C ASP A 100 -12.25 -19.07 -14.99
N VAL A 101 -12.15 -17.75 -14.80
CA VAL A 101 -12.78 -17.07 -13.65
C VAL A 101 -14.30 -17.20 -13.69
N GLU A 102 -14.94 -17.02 -14.85
CA GLU A 102 -16.39 -17.14 -14.99
C GLU A 102 -16.88 -18.57 -14.70
N ARG A 103 -16.09 -19.60 -14.99
CA ARG A 103 -16.40 -21.00 -14.64
C ARG A 103 -16.36 -21.26 -13.12
N VAL A 104 -15.45 -20.61 -12.40
CA VAL A 104 -15.32 -20.76 -10.93
C VAL A 104 -16.31 -19.88 -10.18
N TYR A 105 -16.64 -18.71 -10.74
CA TYR A 105 -17.56 -17.74 -10.19
C TYR A 105 -18.78 -17.58 -11.10
N ASP A 106 -19.16 -16.34 -11.42
CA ASP A 106 -20.21 -16.03 -12.37
C ASP A 106 -19.88 -14.76 -13.17
N ARG A 107 -20.68 -14.51 -14.21
CA ARG A 107 -20.53 -13.32 -15.06
C ARG A 107 -20.67 -12.00 -14.29
N ARG A 108 -21.46 -12.00 -13.21
CA ARG A 108 -21.68 -10.80 -12.39
C ARG A 108 -20.41 -10.45 -11.62
N PHE A 109 -19.74 -11.43 -11.04
CA PHE A 109 -18.47 -11.29 -10.36
C PHE A 109 -17.40 -10.79 -11.33
N VAL A 110 -17.30 -11.37 -12.53
CA VAL A 110 -16.32 -10.93 -13.53
C VAL A 110 -16.47 -9.43 -13.84
N ARG A 111 -17.70 -8.96 -14.07
CA ARG A 111 -17.97 -7.53 -14.31
C ARG A 111 -17.68 -6.65 -13.09
N MET A 112 -18.02 -7.12 -11.89
CA MET A 112 -17.74 -6.41 -10.65
C MET A 112 -16.22 -6.24 -10.45
N TRP A 113 -15.46 -7.31 -10.66
CA TRP A 113 -14.02 -7.32 -10.43
C TRP A 113 -13.26 -6.51 -11.49
N GLU A 114 -13.65 -6.62 -12.76
CA GLU A 114 -13.13 -5.76 -13.82
C GLU A 114 -13.38 -4.28 -13.53
N PHE A 115 -14.61 -3.94 -13.12
CA PHE A 115 -14.95 -2.56 -12.74
C PHE A 115 -14.12 -2.08 -11.54
N TYR A 116 -13.92 -2.92 -10.52
CA TYR A 116 -13.07 -2.60 -9.38
C TYR A 116 -11.64 -2.27 -9.83
N LEU A 117 -11.01 -3.14 -10.63
CA LEU A 117 -9.63 -2.94 -11.09
C LEU A 117 -9.51 -1.69 -11.97
N ALA A 118 -10.42 -1.49 -12.92
CA ALA A 118 -10.40 -0.35 -13.82
C ALA A 118 -10.68 0.98 -13.11
N SER A 119 -11.67 1.04 -12.22
CA SER A 119 -11.99 2.26 -11.47
C SER A 119 -10.89 2.60 -10.45
N SER A 120 -10.31 1.59 -9.82
CA SER A 120 -9.17 1.79 -8.91
C SER A 120 -7.96 2.30 -9.68
N GLU A 121 -7.64 1.74 -10.86
CA GLU A 121 -6.56 2.25 -11.73
C GLU A 121 -6.77 3.73 -12.02
N MET A 122 -8.00 4.10 -12.42
CA MET A 122 -8.36 5.48 -12.72
C MET A 122 -8.19 6.41 -11.50
N ALA A 123 -8.54 5.94 -10.31
CA ALA A 123 -8.39 6.72 -9.08
C ALA A 123 -6.92 7.02 -8.72
N PHE A 124 -5.99 6.11 -9.05
CA PHE A 124 -4.54 6.38 -8.90
C PHE A 124 -3.96 7.21 -10.04
N ARG A 125 -4.48 7.05 -11.26
CA ARG A 125 -3.93 7.69 -12.46
C ARG A 125 -4.39 9.14 -12.61
N GLU A 126 -5.68 9.39 -12.36
CA GLU A 126 -6.35 10.66 -12.68
C GLU A 126 -6.99 11.34 -11.46
N GLN A 127 -6.93 10.72 -10.28
CA GLN A 127 -7.48 11.30 -9.04
C GLN A 127 -6.40 11.40 -7.96
N ASN A 128 -6.82 11.43 -6.70
CA ASN A 128 -6.01 11.78 -5.55
C ASN A 128 -5.52 10.57 -4.74
N LEU A 129 -5.66 9.34 -5.26
CA LEU A 129 -5.10 8.17 -4.60
C LEU A 129 -3.59 8.06 -4.86
N MET A 130 -2.88 7.66 -3.82
CA MET A 130 -1.46 7.41 -3.85
C MET A 130 -1.13 6.21 -2.97
N VAL A 131 0.04 5.63 -3.16
CA VAL A 131 0.63 4.76 -2.15
C VAL A 131 1.76 5.54 -1.51
N PHE A 132 1.82 5.55 -0.18
CA PHE A 132 2.94 6.11 0.55
C PHE A 132 3.72 5.03 1.27
N GLN A 133 5.02 5.23 1.38
CA GLN A 133 5.91 4.52 2.28
C GLN A 133 6.46 5.51 3.30
N LEU A 134 6.15 5.29 4.58
CA LEU A 134 6.69 6.07 5.70
C LEU A 134 7.80 5.27 6.37
N GLN A 135 9.01 5.83 6.40
CA GLN A 135 10.11 5.27 7.15
C GLN A 135 10.23 5.98 8.51
N LEU A 136 10.12 5.20 9.58
CA LEU A 136 10.03 5.67 10.95
C LEU A 136 11.14 5.08 11.82
N THR A 137 11.69 5.88 12.73
CA THR A 137 12.68 5.45 13.73
C THR A 137 12.34 6.03 15.10
N LYS A 138 12.87 5.47 16.19
CA LYS A 138 12.65 6.00 17.55
C LYS A 138 13.64 7.07 17.97
N ARG A 139 14.79 7.14 17.30
CA ARG A 139 15.91 8.02 17.67
C ARG A 139 16.59 8.59 16.44
N GLN A 140 17.26 9.72 16.65
CA GLN A 140 18.11 10.34 15.65
C GLN A 140 19.31 9.43 15.33
N GLY A 141 19.74 9.41 14.07
CA GLY A 141 20.96 8.70 13.65
C GLY A 141 20.82 7.19 13.43
N VAL A 142 19.61 6.62 13.48
CA VAL A 142 19.37 5.19 13.16
C VAL A 142 19.62 4.89 11.68
N VAL A 143 19.34 5.85 10.79
CA VAL A 143 19.58 5.74 9.35
C VAL A 143 20.69 6.71 8.93
N PRO A 144 21.43 6.43 7.84
CA PRO A 144 22.45 7.34 7.31
C PRO A 144 21.88 8.72 6.99
N VAL A 145 22.76 9.74 7.05
CA VAL A 145 22.41 11.14 6.77
C VAL A 145 21.87 11.34 5.35
N THR A 146 22.37 10.57 4.39
CA THR A 146 21.94 10.59 2.99
C THR A 146 21.11 9.37 2.65
N ARG A 147 20.16 9.51 1.71
CA ARG A 147 19.24 8.43 1.28
C ARG A 147 19.85 7.44 0.29
N ASP A 148 21.13 7.57 -0.06
CA ASP A 148 21.83 6.76 -1.06
C ASP A 148 21.92 5.27 -0.68
N TYR A 149 21.79 4.92 0.61
CA TYR A 149 21.66 3.52 1.03
C TYR A 149 20.43 2.82 0.43
N ILE A 150 19.33 3.54 0.18
CA ILE A 150 18.12 2.97 -0.41
C ILE A 150 18.42 2.52 -1.85
N ALA A 151 18.95 3.43 -2.68
CA ALA A 151 19.27 3.12 -4.07
C ALA A 151 20.38 2.07 -4.21
N ARG A 152 21.40 2.11 -3.34
CA ARG A 152 22.46 1.09 -3.29
C ARG A 152 21.89 -0.29 -2.97
N GLU A 153 21.01 -0.37 -1.99
CA GLU A 153 20.39 -1.63 -1.58
C GLU A 153 19.42 -2.13 -2.65
N GLU A 154 18.66 -1.26 -3.29
CA GLU A 154 17.81 -1.60 -4.43
C GLU A 154 18.63 -2.18 -5.59
N ALA A 155 19.77 -1.56 -5.94
CA ALA A 155 20.66 -2.07 -6.97
C ALA A 155 21.25 -3.44 -6.61
N ARG A 156 21.61 -3.63 -5.34
CA ARG A 156 22.09 -4.93 -4.82
C ARG A 156 21.01 -6.00 -4.95
N LEU A 157 19.78 -5.71 -4.51
CA LEU A 157 18.64 -6.64 -4.59
C LEU A 157 18.27 -6.98 -6.04
N ARG A 158 18.22 -5.99 -6.94
CA ARG A 158 18.01 -6.22 -8.39
C ARG A 158 19.09 -7.13 -8.98
N GLY A 159 20.35 -6.97 -8.55
CA GLY A 159 21.45 -7.84 -8.94
C GLY A 159 21.23 -9.30 -8.53
N LEU A 160 20.64 -9.53 -7.34
CA LEU A 160 20.29 -10.88 -6.88
C LEU A 160 19.11 -11.48 -7.66
N GLU A 161 18.07 -10.68 -7.92
CA GLU A 161 16.88 -11.12 -8.67
C GLU A 161 17.17 -11.41 -10.15
N GLY A 162 18.13 -10.69 -10.75
CA GLY A 162 18.54 -10.89 -12.13
C GLY A 162 19.10 -12.29 -12.44
N GLY A 163 19.51 -13.05 -11.41
CA GLY A 163 20.04 -14.41 -11.56
C GLY A 163 18.97 -15.53 -11.58
N SER A 164 17.74 -15.25 -11.15
CA SER A 164 16.63 -16.21 -11.16
C SER A 164 15.32 -15.48 -10.95
N ARG A 165 14.46 -15.40 -11.97
CA ARG A 165 13.05 -15.09 -11.74
C ARG A 165 12.41 -16.36 -11.16
N PRO A 166 12.00 -16.38 -9.89
CA PRO A 166 11.19 -17.50 -9.41
C PRO A 166 9.96 -17.60 -10.31
N PRO A 167 9.54 -18.81 -10.70
CA PRO A 167 8.33 -18.97 -11.48
C PRO A 167 7.18 -18.33 -10.69
N LEU A 168 6.40 -17.48 -11.36
CA LEU A 168 5.16 -16.95 -10.79
C LEU A 168 4.23 -18.14 -10.57
N ARG A 169 4.08 -18.57 -9.31
CA ARG A 169 3.08 -19.57 -8.92
C ARG A 169 1.74 -18.89 -8.73
N LEU A 170 0.67 -19.57 -9.10
CA LEU A 170 -0.67 -19.10 -8.79
C LEU A 170 -0.84 -19.15 -7.26
N ALA A 171 -1.49 -18.13 -6.69
CA ALA A 171 -1.80 -18.14 -5.26
C ALA A 171 -2.74 -19.32 -4.96
N GLY A 172 -2.26 -20.31 -4.20
CA GLY A 172 -2.98 -21.55 -3.90
C GLY A 172 -2.38 -22.83 -4.48
N GLU A 173 -1.27 -22.72 -5.23
CA GLU A 173 -0.37 -23.85 -5.57
C GLU A 173 0.76 -24.04 -4.55
#